data_AF-A0A8H3H4S2-F1
#
_entry.id   AF-A0A8H3H4S2-F1
#
_cell.length_a   1.000
_cell.length_b   1.000
_cell.length_c   1.000
_cell.angle_alpha   90.00
_cell.angle_beta   90.00
_cell.angle_gamma   90.00
#
_symmetry.space_group_name_H-M   'P 1'
#
loop_
_entity.id
_entity.type
_entity.pdbx_description
1 polymer ?
#
loop_
_entity_poly.entity_id
_entity_poly.type
_entity_poly.pdbx_seq_one_letter_code
_entity_poly.pdbx_strand_id
1 'polypeptide(L)'
;MAIEFKNVEFGYPMAPNKVLKKMSFKVEPGQLCVIVGENGCGKSTTINLVNRLYDCDSGDIYIDGRSIREYKVSTLRAAVNVMYQSYAYFPLTIKENLLMGNPSPVDAEKCLENATKLGGAYDFIQQLPLGFETNLEPMETGWTLPGCSMADCEQFKSLAAAEKQVELSGGQWQRLA
;
A
#
# COMPACT_ATOMS: atom_id res chain seq x y z
N MET A 1 18.48 2.54 -6.81
CA MET A 1 18.52 2.39 -5.35
C MET A 1 18.97 0.99 -5.01
N ALA A 2 20.13 0.86 -4.40
CA ALA A 2 20.63 -0.39 -3.82
C ALA A 2 20.11 -0.50 -2.38
N ILE A 3 19.70 -1.70 -1.97
CA ILE A 3 19.25 -1.98 -0.59
C ILE A 3 20.15 -3.06 0.00
N GLU A 4 20.68 -2.84 1.19
CA GLU A 4 21.57 -3.78 1.86
C GLU A 4 21.15 -3.99 3.31
N PHE A 5 20.91 -5.24 3.68
CA PHE A 5 20.72 -5.67 5.06
C PHE A 5 22.07 -6.18 5.59
N LYS A 6 22.53 -5.65 6.74
CA LYS A 6 23.74 -6.13 7.41
C LYS A 6 23.42 -6.62 8.83
N ASN A 7 23.46 -7.94 9.00
CA ASN A 7 23.29 -8.64 10.27
C ASN A 7 22.02 -8.20 11.02
N VAL A 8 20.93 -8.00 10.28
CA VAL A 8 19.69 -7.44 10.83
C VAL A 8 19.01 -8.45 11.73
N GLU A 9 18.72 -8.02 12.95
CA GLU A 9 17.89 -8.75 13.91
C GLU A 9 16.67 -7.92 14.29
N PHE A 10 15.51 -8.57 14.39
CA PHE A 10 14.26 -7.88 14.74
C PHE A 10 13.25 -8.83 15.39
N GLY A 11 12.61 -8.38 16.46
CA GLY A 11 11.40 -8.97 17.05
C GLY A 11 10.34 -7.91 17.30
N TYR A 12 9.06 -8.29 17.17
CA TYR A 12 7.97 -7.38 17.56
C TYR A 12 7.94 -7.21 19.09
N PRO A 13 7.57 -6.02 19.62
CA PRO A 13 7.63 -5.73 21.06
C PRO A 13 6.89 -6.70 21.99
N MET A 14 5.89 -7.42 21.49
CA MET A 14 5.10 -8.41 22.24
C MET A 14 5.35 -9.87 21.81
N ALA A 15 6.24 -10.10 20.84
CA ALA A 15 6.56 -11.44 20.38
C ALA A 15 7.69 -12.04 21.23
N PRO A 16 7.56 -13.28 21.72
CA PRO A 16 8.58 -13.91 22.54
C PRO A 16 9.87 -14.25 21.76
N ASN A 17 9.78 -14.34 20.43
CA ASN A 17 10.87 -14.75 19.56
C ASN A 17 11.22 -13.67 18.54
N LYS A 18 12.51 -13.52 18.25
CA LYS A 18 12.96 -12.72 17.10
C LYS A 18 12.45 -13.33 15.79
N VAL A 19 11.88 -12.48 14.95
CA VAL A 19 11.39 -12.82 13.62
C VAL A 19 12.55 -12.89 12.64
N LEU A 20 13.46 -11.93 12.67
CA LEU A 20 14.68 -11.92 11.85
C LEU A 20 15.90 -12.15 12.73
N LYS A 21 16.81 -13.03 12.29
CA LYS A 21 17.99 -13.48 13.03
C LYS A 21 19.24 -13.34 12.15
N LYS A 22 19.94 -12.21 12.28
CA LYS A 22 21.18 -11.86 11.55
C LYS A 22 21.03 -11.97 10.04
N MET A 23 19.94 -11.44 9.50
CA MET A 23 19.69 -11.45 8.07
C MET A 23 20.65 -10.49 7.35
N SER A 24 21.35 -11.00 6.33
CA SER A 24 22.28 -10.21 5.51
C SER A 24 22.07 -10.53 4.04
N PHE A 25 21.77 -9.51 3.24
CA PHE A 25 21.67 -9.62 1.78
C PHE A 25 21.77 -8.23 1.15
N LYS A 26 22.10 -8.19 -0.14
CA LYS A 26 22.16 -6.95 -0.92
C LYS A 26 21.36 -7.11 -2.22
N VAL A 27 20.61 -6.08 -2.57
CA VAL A 27 19.86 -5.96 -3.83
C VAL A 27 20.43 -4.76 -4.57
N GLU A 28 20.99 -5.00 -5.75
CA GLU A 28 21.55 -3.93 -6.57
C GLU A 28 20.46 -3.17 -7.34
N PRO A 29 20.72 -1.93 -7.78
CA PRO A 29 19.76 -1.16 -8.58
C PRO A 29 19.33 -1.93 -9.83
N GLY A 30 18.01 -2.05 -10.05
CA GLY A 30 17.45 -2.76 -11.20
C GLY A 30 17.34 -4.28 -11.02
N GLN A 31 17.80 -4.83 -9.89
CA GLN A 31 17.68 -6.25 -9.60
C GLN A 31 16.31 -6.59 -9.01
N LEU A 32 15.72 -7.69 -9.49
CA LEU A 32 14.55 -8.30 -8.86
C LEU A 32 15.00 -9.21 -7.71
N CYS A 33 14.48 -8.96 -6.51
CA CYS A 33 14.68 -9.82 -5.36
C CYS A 33 13.35 -10.50 -5.00
N VAL A 34 13.37 -11.82 -4.85
CA VAL A 34 12.20 -12.62 -4.45
C VAL A 34 12.51 -13.30 -3.12
N ILE A 35 11.72 -13.01 -2.09
CA ILE A 35 11.86 -13.61 -0.76
C ILE A 35 10.81 -14.71 -0.62
N VAL A 36 11.27 -15.96 -0.50
CA VAL A 36 10.42 -17.14 -0.33
C VAL A 36 10.65 -17.76 1.05
N GLY A 37 9.60 -18.38 1.59
CA GLY A 37 9.67 -19.07 2.88
C GLY A 37 8.29 -19.32 3.48
N GLU A 38 8.26 -20.08 4.57
CA GLU A 38 7.03 -20.46 5.28
C GLU A 38 6.26 -19.26 5.84
N ASN A 39 4.97 -19.44 6.12
CA ASN A 39 4.16 -18.42 6.77
C ASN A 39 4.74 -18.10 8.15
N GLY A 40 4.89 -16.80 8.45
CA GLY A 40 5.51 -16.35 9.70
C GLY A 40 7.05 -16.25 9.70
N CYS A 41 7.75 -16.61 8.62
CA CYS A 41 9.22 -16.51 8.58
C CYS A 41 9.77 -15.07 8.47
N GLY A 42 8.91 -14.05 8.43
CA GLY A 42 9.32 -12.64 8.42
C GLY A 42 9.33 -11.94 7.07
N LYS A 43 8.76 -12.53 6.01
CA LYS A 43 8.72 -11.92 4.66
C LYS A 43 8.13 -10.49 4.66
N SER A 44 6.91 -10.34 5.18
CA SER A 44 6.25 -9.03 5.29
C SER A 44 6.98 -8.12 6.29
N THR A 45 7.60 -8.70 7.31
CA THR A 45 8.44 -7.97 8.28
C THR A 45 9.63 -7.32 7.58
N THR A 46 10.29 -8.00 6.63
CA THR A 46 11.38 -7.40 5.85
C THR A 46 10.91 -6.16 5.10
N ILE A 47 9.73 -6.21 4.47
CA ILE A 47 9.12 -5.06 3.78
C ILE A 47 8.82 -3.92 4.77
N ASN A 48 8.26 -4.24 5.93
CA ASN A 48 7.95 -3.26 6.98
C ASN A 48 9.20 -2.53 7.51
N LEU A 49 10.34 -3.22 7.60
CA LEU A 49 11.62 -2.62 8.00
C LEU A 49 12.17 -1.68 6.92
N VAL A 50 12.08 -2.04 5.63
CA VAL A 50 12.46 -1.13 4.52
C VAL A 50 11.59 0.12 4.51
N ASN A 51 10.30 0.01 4.84
CA ASN A 51 9.39 1.15 4.94
C ASN A 51 9.57 1.97 6.22
N ARG A 52 10.47 1.52 7.11
CA ARG A 52 10.69 2.09 8.45
C ARG A 52 9.37 2.28 9.19
N LEU A 53 8.51 1.26 9.14
CA LEU A 53 7.37 1.11 10.06
C LEU A 53 7.85 0.65 11.44
N TYR A 54 8.96 -0.08 11.45
CA TYR A 54 9.72 -0.46 12.65
C TYR A 54 11.20 -0.22 12.38
N ASP A 55 11.96 0.06 13.44
CA ASP A 55 13.42 0.01 13.39
C ASP A 55 13.90 -1.39 13.80
N CYS A 56 15.03 -1.85 13.26
CA CYS A 56 15.64 -3.12 13.66
C CYS A 56 16.28 -3.02 15.07
N ASP A 57 16.32 -4.15 15.79
CA ASP A 57 16.92 -4.23 17.14
C ASP A 57 18.45 -4.20 17.09
N SER A 58 19.04 -4.84 16.08
CA SER A 58 20.47 -4.93 15.85
C SER A 58 20.77 -5.07 14.35
N GLY A 59 22.01 -4.77 13.98
CA GLY A 59 22.42 -4.60 12.58
C GLY A 59 21.96 -3.26 12.02
N ASP A 60 21.99 -3.15 10.70
CA ASP A 60 21.50 -1.96 10.01
C ASP A 60 21.05 -2.27 8.57
N ILE A 61 20.21 -1.40 8.04
CA ILE A 61 19.72 -1.44 6.65
C ILE A 61 20.25 -0.20 5.95
N TYR A 62 20.91 -0.39 4.82
CA TYR A 62 21.48 0.69 4.03
C TYR A 62 20.71 0.86 2.72
N ILE A 63 20.51 2.12 2.35
CA ILE A 63 19.97 2.53 1.06
C ILE A 63 21.06 3.35 0.38
N ASP A 64 21.52 2.90 -0.79
CA ASP A 64 22.62 3.50 -1.54
C ASP A 64 23.87 3.78 -0.65
N GLY A 65 24.15 2.86 0.28
CA GLY A 65 25.32 2.92 1.18
C GLY A 65 25.14 3.77 2.44
N ARG A 66 24.00 4.44 2.61
CA ARG A 66 23.67 5.24 3.80
C ARG A 66 22.67 4.51 4.70
N SER A 67 22.84 4.58 6.02
CA SER A 67 21.90 3.95 6.95
C SER A 67 20.48 4.51 6.76
N ILE A 68 19.49 3.62 6.76
CA ILE A 68 18.07 3.98 6.63
C ILE A 68 17.60 4.91 7.77
N ARG A 69 18.29 4.84 8.92
CA ARG A 69 17.98 5.65 10.11
C ARG A 69 18.30 7.13 9.91
N GLU A 70 19.25 7.44 9.03
CA GLU A 70 19.67 8.80 8.71
C GLU A 70 18.72 9.54 7.76
N TYR A 71 17.87 8.80 7.04
CA TYR A 71 16.87 9.41 6.16
C TYR A 71 15.71 9.98 6.99
N LYS A 72 15.15 11.10 6.54
CA LYS A 72 13.83 11.53 7.01
C LYS A 72 12.80 10.51 6.52
N VAL A 73 11.91 10.08 7.41
CA VAL A 73 10.87 9.09 7.11
C VAL A 73 10.01 9.53 5.93
N SER A 74 9.67 10.82 5.82
CA SER A 74 8.90 11.36 4.70
C SER A 74 9.62 11.20 3.35
N THR A 75 10.92 11.50 3.30
CA THR A 75 11.74 11.34 2.09
C THR A 75 11.90 9.88 1.70
N LEU A 76 12.11 9.00 2.68
CA LEU A 76 12.20 7.56 2.46
C LEU A 76 10.90 7.02 1.85
N ARG A 77 9.75 7.34 2.46
CA ARG A 77 8.44 6.85 2.02
C ARG A 77 7.99 7.46 0.69
N ALA A 78 8.46 8.65 0.35
CA ALA A 78 8.21 9.22 -0.98
C ALA A 78 8.97 8.49 -2.11
N ALA A 79 10.06 7.77 -1.78
CA ALA A 79 10.87 7.04 -2.75
C ALA A 79 10.50 5.54 -2.87
N VAL A 80 9.64 5.02 -1.98
CA VAL A 80 9.31 3.60 -1.89
C VAL A 80 7.80 3.42 -2.09
N ASN A 81 7.43 2.55 -3.03
CA ASN A 81 6.05 2.12 -3.24
C ASN A 81 5.89 0.67 -2.76
N VAL A 82 4.76 0.38 -2.11
CA VAL A 82 4.51 -0.90 -1.44
C VAL A 82 3.11 -1.34 -1.75
N MET A 83 2.98 -2.57 -2.21
CA MET A 83 1.69 -3.21 -2.45
C MET A 83 1.55 -4.39 -1.49
N TYR A 84 0.50 -4.40 -0.67
CA TYR A 84 0.22 -5.48 0.27
C TYR A 84 -0.77 -6.48 -0.31
N GLN A 85 -0.81 -7.69 0.26
CA GLN A 85 -1.79 -8.71 -0.13
C GLN A 85 -3.24 -8.26 0.15
N SER A 86 -3.46 -7.52 1.25
CA SER A 86 -4.72 -6.83 1.51
C SER A 86 -4.58 -5.39 1.06
N TYR A 87 -5.44 -4.96 0.15
CA TYR A 87 -5.57 -3.57 -0.25
C TYR A 87 -6.50 -2.83 0.71
N ALA A 88 -6.33 -1.51 0.77
CA ALA A 88 -7.22 -0.60 1.44
C ALA A 88 -7.60 0.50 0.44
N TYR A 89 -8.86 0.90 0.46
CA TYR A 89 -9.38 2.01 -0.34
C TYR A 89 -10.22 2.90 0.54
N PHE A 90 -10.33 4.16 0.14
CA PHE A 90 -11.16 5.13 0.82
C PHE A 90 -12.52 5.24 0.11
N PRO A 91 -13.60 5.60 0.84
CA PRO A 91 -14.91 5.93 0.27
C PRO A 91 -14.84 7.24 -0.52
N LEU A 92 -14.07 7.24 -1.59
CA LEU A 92 -13.76 8.34 -2.48
C LEU A 92 -13.87 7.82 -3.92
N THR A 93 -13.80 8.70 -4.90
CA THR A 93 -13.75 8.30 -6.30
C THR A 93 -12.52 7.44 -6.61
N ILE A 94 -12.58 6.63 -7.66
CA ILE A 94 -11.41 5.90 -8.20
C ILE A 94 -10.27 6.88 -8.47
N LYS A 95 -10.59 8.03 -9.08
CA LYS A 95 -9.64 9.12 -9.35
C LYS A 95 -8.91 9.58 -8.09
N GLU A 96 -9.65 9.91 -7.04
CA GLU A 96 -9.07 10.38 -5.79
C GLU A 96 -8.19 9.33 -5.15
N ASN A 97 -8.62 8.07 -5.09
CA ASN A 97 -7.82 6.96 -4.57
C ASN A 97 -6.50 6.81 -5.34
N LEU A 98 -6.52 6.88 -6.68
CA LEU A 98 -5.30 6.81 -7.51
C LEU A 98 -4.37 8.03 -7.28
N LEU A 99 -4.95 9.23 -7.17
CA LEU A 99 -4.19 10.45 -6.92
C LEU A 99 -3.60 10.53 -5.51
N MET A 100 -4.06 9.71 -4.55
CA MET A 100 -3.41 9.65 -3.24
C MET A 100 -1.94 9.21 -3.31
N GLY A 101 -1.57 8.38 -4.30
CA GLY A 101 -0.18 7.98 -4.52
C GLY A 101 0.72 9.10 -5.05
N ASN A 102 0.12 10.13 -5.68
CA ASN A 102 0.81 11.31 -6.16
C ASN A 102 -0.13 12.54 -6.09
N PRO A 103 -0.20 13.24 -4.94
CA PRO A 103 -1.21 14.26 -4.70
C PRO A 103 -1.01 15.56 -5.48
N SER A 104 0.14 15.74 -6.15
CA SER A 104 0.44 16.93 -6.95
C SER A 104 1.08 16.54 -8.29
N PRO A 105 0.35 15.85 -9.18
CA PRO A 105 0.84 15.52 -10.50
C PRO A 105 0.87 16.79 -11.37
N VAL A 106 1.87 16.90 -12.24
CA VAL A 106 1.97 18.03 -13.19
C VAL A 106 0.81 18.01 -14.19
N ASP A 107 0.36 16.83 -14.60
CA ASP A 107 -0.78 16.60 -15.48
C ASP A 107 -1.56 15.39 -14.94
N ALA A 108 -2.62 15.66 -14.16
CA ALA A 108 -3.36 14.65 -13.43
C ALA A 108 -4.01 13.63 -14.36
N GLU A 109 -4.65 14.09 -15.44
CA GLU A 109 -5.37 13.23 -16.39
C GLU A 109 -4.41 12.28 -17.10
N LYS A 110 -3.31 12.81 -17.63
CA LYS A 110 -2.31 11.99 -18.33
C LYS A 110 -1.62 11.01 -17.38
N CYS A 111 -1.35 11.40 -16.13
CA CYS A 111 -0.81 10.50 -15.12
C CYS A 111 -1.79 9.36 -14.80
N LEU A 112 -3.07 9.66 -14.61
CA LEU A 112 -4.11 8.66 -14.32
C LEU A 112 -4.27 7.66 -15.46
N GLU A 113 -4.34 8.14 -16.70
CA GLU A 113 -4.45 7.29 -17.88
C GLU A 113 -3.24 6.37 -18.02
N ASN A 114 -2.02 6.90 -17.88
CA ASN A 114 -0.81 6.10 -17.96
C ASN A 114 -0.70 5.08 -16.81
N ALA A 115 -0.98 5.49 -15.57
CA ALA A 115 -0.90 4.62 -14.41
C ALA A 115 -1.90 3.47 -14.51
N THR A 116 -3.14 3.74 -14.88
CA THR A 116 -4.17 2.70 -15.03
C THR A 116 -3.93 1.79 -16.23
N LYS A 117 -3.31 2.26 -17.31
CA LYS A 117 -2.88 1.39 -18.42
C LYS A 117 -1.76 0.45 -17.98
N LEU A 118 -0.75 0.96 -17.28
CA LEU A 118 0.35 0.16 -16.75
C LEU A 118 -0.11 -0.86 -15.69
N GLY A 119 -1.07 -0.47 -14.83
CA GLY A 119 -1.68 -1.35 -13.84
C GLY A 119 -2.73 -2.32 -14.40
N GLY A 120 -3.12 -2.19 -15.67
CA GLY A 120 -4.15 -3.03 -16.28
C GLY A 120 -5.56 -2.78 -15.75
N ALA A 121 -5.81 -1.56 -15.25
CA ALA A 121 -7.09 -1.12 -14.73
C ALA A 121 -7.90 -0.27 -15.72
N TYR A 122 -7.24 0.33 -16.71
CA TYR A 122 -7.87 1.29 -17.64
C TYR A 122 -9.13 0.73 -18.30
N ASP A 123 -9.06 -0.47 -18.88
CA ASP A 123 -10.15 -1.03 -19.69
C ASP A 123 -11.44 -1.25 -18.89
N PHE A 124 -11.34 -1.72 -17.63
CA PHE A 124 -12.52 -1.95 -16.83
C PHE A 124 -13.06 -0.64 -16.22
N ILE A 125 -12.18 0.31 -15.90
CA ILE A 125 -12.61 1.64 -15.42
C ILE A 125 -13.45 2.31 -16.50
N GLN A 126 -13.05 2.25 -17.77
CA GLN A 126 -13.81 2.81 -18.89
C GLN A 126 -15.18 2.15 -19.12
N GLN A 127 -15.38 0.92 -18.64
CA GLN A 127 -16.67 0.24 -18.70
C GLN A 127 -17.63 0.65 -17.58
N LEU A 128 -17.14 1.35 -16.55
CA LEU A 128 -17.97 1.85 -15.46
C LEU A 128 -18.80 3.05 -15.93
N PRO A 129 -20.05 3.20 -15.46
CA PRO A 129 -20.92 4.31 -15.88
C PRO A 129 -20.35 5.72 -15.64
N LEU A 130 -19.51 5.87 -14.60
CA LEU A 130 -18.89 7.15 -14.22
C LEU A 130 -17.36 7.16 -14.42
N GLY A 131 -16.79 6.08 -14.97
CA GLY A 131 -15.36 5.96 -15.21
C GLY A 131 -14.51 6.23 -13.96
N PHE A 132 -13.60 7.19 -14.07
CA PHE A 132 -12.73 7.63 -12.97
C PHE A 132 -13.48 8.32 -11.82
N GLU A 133 -14.64 8.91 -12.10
CA GLU A 133 -15.49 9.59 -11.13
C GLU A 133 -16.45 8.61 -10.41
N THR A 134 -16.32 7.31 -10.66
CA THR A 134 -17.04 6.29 -9.88
C THR A 134 -16.60 6.36 -8.42
N ASN A 135 -17.55 6.63 -7.52
CA ASN A 135 -17.35 6.52 -6.09
C ASN A 135 -17.21 5.05 -5.66
N LEU A 136 -16.25 4.82 -4.78
CA LEU A 136 -16.09 3.56 -4.08
C LEU A 136 -16.85 3.65 -2.77
N GLU A 137 -17.61 2.61 -2.43
CA GLU A 137 -18.31 2.54 -1.14
C GLU A 137 -17.30 2.51 0.02
N PRO A 138 -17.70 2.79 1.27
CA PRO A 138 -16.82 2.59 2.41
C PRO A 138 -16.39 1.14 2.48
N MET A 139 -15.07 0.92 2.52
CA MET A 139 -14.53 -0.37 2.90
C MET A 139 -15.19 -0.75 4.24
N GLU A 140 -15.88 -1.90 4.29
CA GLU A 140 -16.32 -2.52 5.54
C GLU A 140 -15.08 -2.99 6.32
N THR A 141 -14.25 -2.05 6.77
CA THR A 141 -13.29 -2.34 7.81
C THR A 141 -14.11 -2.71 9.03
N GLY A 142 -13.84 -3.85 9.67
CA GLY A 142 -14.56 -4.33 10.87
C GLY A 142 -14.45 -3.43 12.11
N TRP A 143 -14.07 -2.17 11.94
CA TRP A 143 -14.13 -1.09 12.90
C TRP A 143 -15.37 -0.24 12.62
N THR A 144 -16.56 -0.81 12.81
CA THR A 144 -17.70 0.02 13.18
C THR A 144 -17.36 0.62 14.54
N LEU A 145 -17.35 1.95 14.65
CA LEU A 145 -17.37 2.60 15.95
C LEU A 145 -18.54 1.99 16.74
N PRO A 146 -18.36 1.56 18.01
CA PRO A 146 -19.46 0.99 18.77
C PRO A 146 -20.59 2.02 18.83
N GLY A 147 -21.72 1.73 18.18
CA GLY A 147 -22.88 2.62 18.12
C GLY A 147 -22.98 3.53 16.89
N CYS A 148 -22.12 3.39 15.88
CA CYS A 148 -22.29 4.06 14.60
C CYS A 148 -22.42 3.01 13.49
N SER A 149 -23.66 2.69 13.10
CA SER A 149 -23.88 1.88 11.90
C SER A 149 -23.89 2.79 10.67
N MET A 150 -23.29 2.35 9.56
CA MET A 150 -23.43 3.02 8.25
C MET A 150 -24.90 3.20 7.83
N ALA A 151 -25.83 2.47 8.46
CA ALA A 151 -27.26 2.57 8.25
C ALA A 151 -27.94 3.71 9.03
N ASP A 152 -27.25 4.45 9.90
CA ASP A 152 -27.88 5.49 10.73
C ASP A 152 -27.76 6.91 10.16
N CYS A 153 -26.99 7.10 9.08
CA CYS A 153 -26.79 8.43 8.49
C CYS A 153 -27.68 8.62 7.26
N GLU A 154 -28.77 9.38 7.38
CA GLU A 154 -29.71 9.64 6.27
C GLU A 154 -29.05 10.32 5.06
N GLN A 155 -27.99 11.09 5.28
CA GLN A 155 -27.17 11.70 4.23
C GLN A 155 -26.39 10.65 3.41
N PHE A 156 -25.98 9.53 4.03
CA PHE A 156 -25.34 8.42 3.32
C PHE A 156 -26.34 7.63 2.49
N LYS A 157 -27.56 7.44 3.00
CA LYS A 157 -28.63 6.71 2.28
C LYS A 157 -29.07 7.42 1.00
N SER A 158 -29.15 8.76 1.02
CA SER A 158 -29.55 9.53 -0.17
C SER A 158 -28.46 9.58 -1.24
N LEU A 159 -27.18 9.54 -0.85
CA LEU A 159 -26.04 9.44 -1.76
C LEU A 159 -25.87 8.02 -2.32
N ALA A 160 -25.96 7.00 -1.46
CA ALA A 160 -25.88 5.59 -1.86
C ALA A 160 -27.07 5.14 -2.72
N ALA A 161 -28.24 5.76 -2.59
CA ALA A 161 -29.40 5.46 -3.45
C ALA A 161 -29.26 6.02 -4.88
N ALA A 162 -28.38 7.00 -5.10
CA ALA A 162 -28.18 7.65 -6.39
C ALA A 162 -27.09 6.99 -7.25
N GLU A 163 -26.16 6.26 -6.64
CA GLU A 163 -25.05 5.60 -7.33
C GLU A 163 -25.21 4.08 -7.31
N LYS A 164 -25.14 3.45 -8.48
CA LYS A 164 -25.12 1.99 -8.58
C LYS A 164 -23.90 1.46 -7.83
N GLN A 165 -24.12 0.57 -6.87
CA GLN A 165 -23.07 -0.20 -6.20
C GLN A 165 -22.15 -0.84 -7.25
N VAL A 166 -20.87 -0.49 -7.21
CA VAL A 166 -19.87 -1.01 -8.14
C VAL A 166 -19.19 -2.22 -7.51
N GLU A 167 -19.64 -3.41 -7.89
CA GLU A 167 -18.99 -4.66 -7.50
C GLU A 167 -17.71 -4.88 -8.33
N LEU A 168 -16.55 -4.63 -7.72
CA LEU A 168 -15.25 -5.00 -8.28
C LEU A 168 -14.78 -6.35 -7.70
N SER A 169 -14.25 -7.20 -8.57
CA SER A 169 -13.58 -8.44 -8.15
C SER A 169 -12.29 -8.14 -7.37
N GLY A 170 -11.85 -9.07 -6.53
CA GLY A 170 -10.60 -8.93 -5.77
C GLY A 170 -9.36 -8.69 -6.65
N GLY A 171 -9.34 -9.27 -7.86
CA GLY A 171 -8.28 -9.03 -8.84
C GLY A 171 -8.31 -7.62 -9.45
N GLN A 172 -9.49 -7.02 -9.62
CA GLN A 172 -9.60 -5.62 -10.06
C GLN A 172 -9.16 -4.66 -8.96
N TRP A 173 -9.53 -4.94 -7.72
CA TRP A 173 -9.07 -4.17 -6.57
C TRP A 173 -7.54 -4.16 -6.45
N GLN A 174 -6.89 -5.31 -6.64
CA GLN A 174 -5.43 -5.40 -6.61
C GLN A 174 -4.76 -4.59 -7.73
N ARG A 175 -5.44 -4.31 -8.85
CA ARG A 175 -4.93 -3.47 -9.94
C ARG A 175 -5.13 -1.97 -9.70
N LEU A 176 -6.01 -1.60 -8.77
CA LEU A 176 -6.23 -0.21 -8.36
C LEU A 176 -5.31 0.22 -7.22
N ALA A 177 -4.90 -0.72 -6.38
CA ALA A 177 -3.96 -0.51 -5.28
C ALA A 177 -2.53 -0.26 -5.76
#